data_AF-H5XZ74-F1
#
_entry.id   AF-H5XZ74-F1
#
_cell.length_a   1.000
_cell.length_b   1.000
_cell.length_c   1.000
_cell.angle_alpha   90.00
_cell.angle_beta   90.00
_cell.angle_gamma   90.00
#
_symmetry.space_group_name_H-M   'P 1'
#
loop_
_entity.id
_entity.type
_entity.pdbx_description
1 polymer ?
#
loop_
_entity_poly.entity_id
_entity_poly.type
_entity_poly.pdbx_seq_one_letter_code
_entity_poly.pdbx_strand_id
1 'polypeptide(L)'
;MLKMNLQLFAHKKGVGSSRNGRDSNAQRLGLKRGDGQFVTAGTIIVRQRGTKFHPAKNCGLGKDDTLFALIDGYVKFEHKDRTHKQVSVYAERPKTPVAIAQ
;
A
#
# COMPACT_ATOMS: atom_id res chain seq x y z
N MET A 1 0.06 50.80 56.09
CA MET A 1 -0.88 50.07 55.21
C MET A 1 -0.22 49.95 53.83
N LEU A 2 0.38 48.79 53.51
CA LEU A 2 1.10 48.59 52.24
C LEU A 2 0.09 48.41 51.09
N LYS A 3 0.13 49.30 50.10
CA LYS A 3 -0.57 49.11 48.82
C LYS A 3 0.24 48.13 47.96
N MET A 4 -0.16 46.86 47.96
CA MET A 4 0.38 45.84 47.05
C MET A 4 -0.14 46.10 45.64
N ASN A 5 0.74 46.58 44.76
CA ASN A 5 0.42 46.85 43.36
C ASN A 5 0.39 45.51 42.60
N LEU A 6 -0.79 44.89 42.53
CA LEU A 6 -1.07 43.57 41.95
C LEU A 6 -0.95 43.53 40.41
N GLN A 7 -0.24 44.48 39.81
CA GLN A 7 -0.22 44.72 38.36
C GLN A 7 1.02 44.13 37.65
N LEU A 8 1.96 43.55 38.40
CA LEU A 8 3.21 42.96 37.88
C LEU A 8 3.16 41.45 37.61
N PHE A 9 2.05 40.77 37.90
CA PHE A 9 1.87 39.33 37.63
C PHE A 9 1.08 39.03 36.35
N ALA A 10 0.94 39.99 35.45
CA ALA A 10 0.33 39.76 34.15
C ALA A 10 1.35 39.21 33.13
N HIS A 11 1.84 37.99 33.34
CA HIS A 11 2.31 37.20 32.19
C HIS A 11 1.06 36.77 31.43
N LYS A 12 0.77 37.41 30.29
CA LYS A 12 -0.28 36.92 29.41
C LYS A 12 0.12 35.50 28.99
N LYS A 13 -0.59 34.49 29.53
CA LYS A 13 -0.55 33.09 29.10
C LYS A 13 -1.15 33.00 27.70
N GLY A 14 -0.48 33.59 26.72
CA GLY A 14 -0.90 33.63 25.34
C GLY A 14 -0.19 32.56 24.53
N VAL A 15 -0.24 31.30 24.98
CA VAL A 15 0.15 30.18 24.10
C VAL A 15 -1.11 29.67 23.45
N GLY A 16 -1.34 30.06 22.19
CA GLY A 16 -2.35 29.41 21.36
C GLY A 16 -1.90 28.00 21.02
N SER A 17 -2.65 26.98 21.44
CA SER A 17 -2.38 25.62 20.99
C SER A 17 -3.05 25.40 19.63
N SER A 18 -2.33 25.58 18.53
CA SER A 18 -2.80 25.03 17.24
C SER A 18 -2.41 23.55 17.20
N ARG A 19 -3.32 22.66 17.60
CA ARG A 19 -3.15 21.24 17.33
C ARG A 19 -3.51 20.98 15.87
N ASN A 20 -2.49 20.78 15.03
CA ASN A 20 -2.66 20.26 13.68
C ASN A 20 -3.03 18.77 13.78
N GLY A 21 -4.31 18.48 14.03
CA GLY A 21 -4.88 17.13 14.17
C GLY A 21 -5.67 16.69 12.94
N ARG A 22 -5.23 17.06 11.74
CA ARG A 22 -5.91 16.66 10.49
C ARG A 22 -5.32 15.34 10.01
N ASP A 23 -6.11 14.29 10.05
CA ASP A 23 -5.80 13.03 9.37
C ASP A 23 -6.85 12.76 8.28
N SER A 24 -6.43 12.03 7.25
CA SER A 24 -7.31 11.59 6.17
C SER A 24 -7.88 10.20 6.49
N ASN A 25 -9.04 9.89 5.90
CA ASN A 25 -9.61 8.55 6.03
C ASN A 25 -8.65 7.48 5.48
N ALA A 26 -8.61 6.32 6.14
CA ALA A 26 -7.79 5.20 5.72
C ALA A 26 -8.25 4.66 4.35
N GLN A 27 -7.34 4.64 3.38
CA GLN A 27 -7.62 4.32 1.97
C GLN A 27 -7.61 2.81 1.64
N ARG A 28 -7.33 1.95 2.64
CA ARG A 28 -7.30 0.48 2.54
C ARG A 28 -6.46 -0.07 1.36
N LEU A 29 -5.33 0.60 1.07
CA LEU A 29 -4.34 0.17 0.10
C LEU A 29 -3.67 -1.15 0.51
N GLY A 30 -2.92 -1.75 -0.40
CA GLY A 30 -2.13 -2.95 -0.17
C GLY A 30 -2.55 -4.15 -1.01
N LEU A 31 -1.90 -5.27 -0.71
CA LEU A 31 -2.09 -6.58 -1.34
C LEU A 31 -3.48 -7.15 -1.00
N LYS A 32 -4.15 -7.72 -2.00
CA LYS A 32 -5.46 -8.38 -1.87
C LYS A 32 -5.42 -9.86 -2.20
N ARG A 33 -4.47 -10.30 -3.03
CA ARG A 33 -4.24 -11.70 -3.40
C ARG A 33 -2.77 -12.03 -3.32
N GLY A 34 -2.44 -13.16 -2.70
CA GLY A 34 -1.07 -13.60 -2.45
C GLY A 34 -0.47 -14.41 -3.59
N ASP A 35 0.82 -14.73 -3.48
CA ASP A 35 1.52 -15.62 -4.41
C ASP A 35 0.91 -17.03 -4.38
N GLY A 36 0.71 -17.64 -5.54
CA GLY A 36 0.15 -18.98 -5.68
C GLY A 36 -1.35 -19.10 -5.40
N GLN A 37 -2.06 -17.98 -5.22
CA GLN A 37 -3.51 -17.98 -5.03
C GLN A 37 -4.24 -18.01 -6.38
N PHE A 38 -5.30 -18.81 -6.49
CA PHE A 38 -6.20 -18.80 -7.62
C PHE A 38 -7.07 -17.53 -7.62
N VAL A 39 -7.17 -16.87 -8.77
CA VAL A 39 -7.95 -15.65 -8.99
C VAL A 39 -8.75 -15.79 -10.28
N THR A 40 -9.91 -15.14 -10.32
CA THR A 40 -10.69 -15.00 -11.55
C THR A 40 -10.32 -13.71 -12.29
N ALA A 41 -10.60 -13.65 -13.59
CA ALA A 41 -10.48 -12.46 -14.40
C ALA A 41 -11.25 -11.29 -13.78
N GLY A 42 -10.63 -10.11 -13.77
CA GLY A 42 -11.14 -8.91 -13.12
C GLY A 42 -10.85 -8.82 -11.61
N THR A 43 -10.32 -9.87 -10.98
CA THR A 43 -9.96 -9.82 -9.56
C THR A 43 -8.84 -8.81 -9.30
N ILE A 44 -9.02 -7.96 -8.29
CA ILE A 44 -7.98 -7.04 -7.84
C ILE A 44 -6.89 -7.80 -7.08
N ILE A 45 -5.64 -7.62 -7.50
CA ILE A 45 -4.45 -8.25 -6.88
C ILE A 45 -3.82 -7.29 -5.87
N VAL A 46 -3.59 -6.02 -6.24
CA VAL A 46 -3.00 -4.98 -5.38
C VAL A 46 -3.69 -3.64 -5.63
N ARG A 47 -4.04 -2.93 -4.55
CA ARG A 47 -4.34 -1.49 -4.61
C ARG A 47 -3.10 -0.72 -4.15
N GLN A 48 -2.54 0.14 -4.99
CA GLN A 48 -1.30 0.86 -4.69
C GLN A 48 -1.41 2.35 -5.03
N ARG A 49 -0.37 3.11 -4.68
CA ARG A 49 -0.16 4.48 -5.14
C ARG A 49 1.18 4.48 -5.86
N GLY A 50 1.17 4.83 -7.14
CA GLY A 50 2.26 4.52 -8.05
C GLY A 50 2.43 3.01 -8.26
N THR A 51 3.40 2.64 -9.10
CA THR A 51 3.69 1.25 -9.46
C THR A 51 4.82 0.65 -8.62
N LYS A 52 4.49 0.23 -7.40
CA LYS A 52 5.41 -0.62 -6.60
C LYS A 52 5.55 -2.01 -7.21
N PHE A 53 4.41 -2.55 -7.63
CA PHE A 53 4.31 -3.77 -8.42
C PHE A 53 3.91 -3.41 -9.85
N HIS A 54 4.73 -3.84 -10.80
CA HIS A 54 4.48 -3.61 -12.22
C HIS A 54 3.58 -4.72 -12.78
N PRO A 55 2.67 -4.40 -13.70
CA PRO A 55 1.97 -5.43 -14.48
C PRO A 55 2.98 -6.18 -15.36
N ALA A 56 2.88 -7.50 -15.35
CA ALA A 56 3.54 -8.37 -16.32
C ALA A 56 2.48 -9.21 -17.05
N LYS A 57 2.64 -10.53 -17.13
CA LYS A 57 1.78 -11.38 -17.98
C LYS A 57 0.36 -11.44 -17.42
N ASN A 58 -0.62 -11.18 -18.27
CA ASN A 58 -2.06 -11.27 -17.96
C ASN A 58 -2.51 -10.43 -16.74
N CYS A 59 -1.82 -9.33 -16.48
CA CYS A 59 -2.19 -8.34 -15.47
C CYS A 59 -2.43 -6.98 -16.13
N GLY A 60 -3.52 -6.31 -15.76
CA GLY A 60 -3.84 -4.95 -16.16
C GLY A 60 -3.53 -3.93 -15.06
N LEU A 61 -3.30 -2.68 -15.46
CA LEU A 61 -3.15 -1.54 -14.56
C LEU A 61 -4.35 -0.59 -14.75
N GLY A 62 -5.05 -0.28 -13.66
CA GLY A 62 -6.14 0.69 -13.64
C GLY A 62 -5.65 2.14 -13.55
N LYS A 63 -6.56 3.11 -13.71
CA LYS A 63 -6.27 4.55 -13.59
C LYS A 63 -5.76 4.96 -12.21
N ASP A 64 -6.16 4.24 -11.16
CA ASP A 64 -5.72 4.47 -9.77
C ASP A 64 -4.50 3.61 -9.38
N ASP A 65 -3.74 3.14 -10.37
CA ASP A 65 -2.61 2.20 -10.24
C ASP A 65 -2.97 0.82 -9.68
N THR A 66 -4.26 0.50 -9.56
CA THR A 66 -4.71 -0.83 -9.11
C THR A 66 -4.32 -1.89 -10.13
N LEU A 67 -3.74 -2.98 -9.63
CA LEU A 67 -3.40 -4.14 -10.43
C LEU A 67 -4.52 -5.17 -10.39
N PHE A 68 -4.95 -5.66 -11.55
CA PHE A 68 -6.02 -6.66 -11.67
C PHE A 68 -5.65 -7.78 -12.66
N ALA A 69 -6.25 -8.95 -12.47
CA ALA A 69 -6.07 -10.11 -13.35
C ALA A 69 -6.87 -9.95 -14.64
N LEU A 70 -6.28 -10.28 -15.79
CA LEU A 70 -6.98 -10.33 -17.09
C LEU A 70 -7.56 -11.71 -17.40
N ILE A 71 -7.01 -12.77 -16.80
CA ILE A 71 -7.44 -14.15 -16.98
C ILE A 71 -7.65 -14.84 -15.64
N ASP A 72 -8.36 -15.97 -15.66
CA ASP A 72 -8.42 -16.89 -14.55
C ASP A 72 -7.09 -17.65 -14.42
N GLY A 73 -6.59 -17.81 -13.19
CA GLY A 73 -5.33 -18.51 -12.96
C GLY A 73 -4.71 -18.24 -11.59
N TYR A 74 -3.41 -18.50 -11.48
CA TYR A 74 -2.63 -18.33 -10.27
C TYR A 74 -1.75 -17.08 -10.34
N VAL A 75 -1.79 -16.27 -9.29
CA VAL A 75 -0.95 -15.08 -9.16
C VAL A 75 0.50 -15.50 -8.87
N LYS A 76 1.46 -14.91 -9.58
CA LYS A 76 2.88 -15.05 -9.31
C LYS A 76 3.54 -13.68 -9.15
N PHE A 77 4.27 -13.51 -8.05
CA PHE A 77 5.15 -12.37 -7.82
C PHE A 77 6.57 -12.71 -8.28
N GLU A 78 7.13 -11.86 -9.14
CA GLU A 78 8.45 -12.02 -9.71
C GLU A 78 9.24 -10.72 -9.57
N HIS A 79 10.56 -10.84 -9.63
CA HIS A 79 11.43 -9.68 -9.77
C HIS A 79 11.48 -9.29 -11.25
N LYS A 80 11.23 -8.02 -11.54
CA LYS A 80 11.45 -7.46 -12.88
C LYS A 80 12.92 -7.12 -13.06
N ASP A 81 13.45 -6.36 -12.10
CA ASP A 81 14.85 -5.93 -12.03
C ASP A 81 15.38 -6.13 -10.60
N ARG A 82 16.59 -5.63 -10.33
CA ARG A 82 17.17 -5.60 -8.97
C ARG A 82 16.27 -4.91 -7.94
N THR A 83 15.53 -3.89 -8.36
CA THR A 83 14.72 -3.04 -7.45
C THR A 83 13.21 -3.20 -7.67
N HIS A 84 12.77 -3.49 -8.89
CA HIS A 84 11.35 -3.52 -9.23
C HIS A 84 10.79 -4.93 -9.18
N LYS A 85 9.57 -5.03 -8.65
CA LYS A 85 8.78 -6.27 -8.65
C LYS A 85 7.69 -6.18 -9.71
N GLN A 86 7.33 -7.31 -10.27
CA GLN A 86 6.22 -7.46 -11.19
C GLN A 86 5.30 -8.60 -10.76
N VAL A 87 4.11 -8.59 -11.30
CA VAL A 87 3.08 -9.58 -11.01
C VAL A 87 2.52 -10.11 -12.30
N SER A 88 2.47 -11.43 -12.39
CA SER A 88 1.93 -12.18 -13.51
C SER A 88 0.78 -13.07 -13.03
N VAL A 89 -0.16 -13.36 -13.91
CA VAL A 89 -1.16 -14.42 -13.70
C VAL A 89 -0.93 -15.52 -14.75
N TYR A 90 -0.77 -16.75 -14.27
CA TYR A 90 -0.58 -17.94 -15.10
C TYR A 90 -1.79 -18.86 -14.99
N ALA A 91 -2.29 -19.39 -16.10
CA ALA A 91 -3.44 -20.29 -16.10
C ALA A 91 -3.19 -21.56 -15.26
N GLU A 92 -1.96 -22.06 -15.29
CA GLU A 92 -1.53 -23.20 -14.50
C GLU A 92 -0.79 -22.76 -13.23
N ARG A 93 -0.86 -23.58 -12.18
CA ARG A 93 -0.10 -23.35 -10.97
C ARG A 93 1.39 -23.52 -11.30
N PRO A 94 2.24 -22.49 -11.15
CA PRO A 94 3.65 -22.64 -11.43
C PRO A 94 4.22 -23.72 -10.50
N LYS A 95 4.70 -24.83 -11.09
CA LYS A 95 5.40 -25.88 -10.36
C LYS A 95 6.67 -25.25 -9.80
N THR A 96 6.74 -25.05 -8.49
CA THR A 96 8.03 -24.80 -7.84
C THR A 96 8.95 -25.95 -8.24
N PRO A 97 10.16 -25.70 -8.75
CA PRO A 97 11.11 -26.78 -8.92
C PRO A 97 11.34 -27.37 -7.52
N VAL A 98 10.75 -28.54 -7.27
CA VAL A 98 11.16 -29.37 -6.15
C VAL A 98 12.62 -29.65 -6.44
N ALA A 99 13.52 -29.11 -5.61
CA ALA A 99 14.93 -29.41 -5.73
C ALA A 99 15.05 -30.94 -5.74
N ILE A 100 15.43 -31.50 -6.89
CA ILE A 100 15.79 -32.90 -6.99
C ILE A 100 17.08 -32.99 -6.19
N ALA A 101 16.98 -33.41 -4.93
CA ALA A 101 18.14 -33.83 -4.16
C ALA A 101 18.67 -35.10 -4.83
N GLN A 102 19.80 -34.97 -5.52
CA GLN A 102 20.71 -36.08 -5.85
C GLN A 102 21.80 -36.11 -4.80
#